data_AF-A0A6A5R4L2-F1
#
_entry.id   AF-A0A6A5R4L2-F1
#
_cell.length_a   1.000
_cell.length_b   1.000
_cell.length_c   1.000
_cell.angle_alpha   90.00
_cell.angle_beta   90.00
_cell.angle_gamma   90.00
#
_symmetry.space_group_name_H-M   'P 1'
#
loop_
_entity.id
_entity.type
_entity.pdbx_description
1 polymer ?
#
loop_
_entity_poly.entity_id
_entity_poly.type
_entity_poly.pdbx_seq_one_letter_code
_entity_poly.pdbx_strand_id
1 'polypeptide(L)'
;MSSMPQPDANLFNKRTDMFALGTAIYVMISGQPPFPNLNSAEDEDEVQRRFRECEFPPLETIPAGSVVRKCWMGDNSTVSEIMEDIRRMVDHNLRCF
;
A
#
# COMPACT_ATOMS: atom_id res chain seq x y z
N MET A 1 14.15 25.13 7.65
CA MET A 1 13.89 23.68 7.78
C MET A 1 14.06 23.08 6.39
N SER A 2 15.23 22.52 6.12
CA SER A 2 15.54 21.88 4.84
C SER A 2 15.92 20.46 5.18
N SER A 3 15.05 19.51 4.89
CA SER A 3 15.27 18.10 5.22
C SER A 3 14.80 17.25 4.04
N MET A 4 15.60 17.20 2.97
CA MET A 4 16.04 15.93 2.41
C MET A 4 17.11 16.15 1.34
N PRO A 5 18.40 15.91 1.62
CA PRO A 5 19.36 15.59 0.56
C PRO A 5 19.08 14.16 0.10
N GLN A 6 18.65 13.96 -1.14
CA GLN A 6 18.47 12.63 -1.74
C GLN A 6 19.84 12.11 -2.22
N PRO A 7 20.46 11.09 -1.59
CA PRO A 7 21.76 10.58 -2.02
C PRO A 7 21.63 9.60 -3.20
N ASP A 8 20.44 9.05 -3.45
CA ASP A 8 20.27 7.95 -4.41
C ASP A 8 19.07 8.20 -5.34
N ALA A 9 19.36 8.73 -6.53
CA ALA A 9 18.37 9.03 -7.56
C ALA A 9 17.67 7.78 -8.18
N ASN A 10 17.84 6.59 -7.59
CA ASN A 10 17.29 5.31 -8.07
C ASN A 10 16.22 4.67 -7.15
N LEU A 11 15.82 5.34 -6.06
CA LEU A 11 14.77 4.86 -5.12
C LEU A 11 13.38 5.44 -5.37
N PHE A 12 13.24 6.42 -6.27
CA PHE A 12 11.95 7.02 -6.63
C PHE A 12 11.54 6.50 -8.00
N ASN A 13 10.88 5.35 -8.01
CA ASN A 13 10.29 4.81 -9.21
C ASN A 13 8.80 4.56 -8.99
N LYS A 14 8.08 4.38 -10.10
CA LYS A 14 6.64 4.18 -10.07
C LYS A 14 6.23 3.03 -9.13
N ARG A 15 7.08 2.01 -8.96
CA ARG A 15 6.82 0.86 -8.08
C ARG A 15 6.94 1.23 -6.59
N THR A 16 7.93 2.02 -6.19
CA THR A 16 8.08 2.46 -4.79
C THR A 16 6.95 3.40 -4.39
N ASP A 17 6.52 4.28 -5.29
CA ASP A 17 5.37 5.16 -5.05
C ASP A 17 4.05 4.38 -4.92
N MET A 18 3.87 3.35 -5.75
CA MET A 18 2.70 2.46 -5.68
C MET A 18 2.69 1.66 -4.37
N PHE A 19 3.84 1.16 -3.94
CA PHE A 19 3.95 0.51 -2.63
C PHE A 19 3.58 1.46 -1.49
N ALA A 20 4.09 2.69 -1.51
CA ALA A 20 3.76 3.71 -0.52
C ALA A 20 2.26 4.06 -0.53
N LEU A 21 1.65 4.17 -1.72
CA LEU A 21 0.21 4.39 -1.87
C LEU A 21 -0.61 3.24 -1.28
N GLY A 22 -0.26 1.99 -1.57
CA GLY A 22 -0.92 0.81 -1.01
C GLY A 22 -0.87 0.80 0.52
N THR A 23 0.30 1.13 1.08
CA THR A 23 0.50 1.24 2.53
C THR A 23 -0.34 2.36 3.13
N ALA A 24 -0.40 3.53 2.49
CA ALA A 24 -1.23 4.64 2.94
C ALA A 24 -2.72 4.28 2.94
N ILE A 25 -3.22 3.64 1.87
CA ILE A 25 -4.61 3.18 1.80
C ILE A 25 -4.91 2.17 2.91
N TYR A 26 -4.02 1.19 3.12
CA TYR A 26 -4.18 0.21 4.20
C TYR A 26 -4.30 0.88 5.56
N VAL A 27 -3.40 1.81 5.89
CA VAL A 27 -3.39 2.51 7.19
C VAL A 27 -4.64 3.38 7.33
N MET A 28 -5.08 4.07 6.29
CA MET A 28 -6.30 4.89 6.33
C MET A 28 -7.55 4.06 6.63
N ILE A 29 -7.63 2.83 6.12
CA ILE A 29 -8.81 1.97 6.26
C ILE A 29 -8.77 1.14 7.54
N SER A 30 -7.63 0.52 7.83
CA SER A 30 -7.46 -0.34 9.01
C SER A 30 -7.17 0.43 10.30
N GLY A 31 -6.70 1.69 10.18
CA GLY A 31 -6.24 2.51 11.29
C GLY A 31 -4.94 2.03 11.94
N GLN A 32 -4.26 1.02 11.38
CA GLN A 32 -3.09 0.37 11.95
C GLN A 32 -2.02 0.11 10.88
N PRO A 33 -0.73 -0.03 11.25
CA PRO A 33 0.31 -0.46 10.32
C PRO A 33 0.07 -1.92 9.85
N PRO A 34 0.62 -2.35 8.69
CA PRO A 34 0.46 -3.70 8.17
C PRO A 34 0.83 -4.81 9.16
N PHE A 35 1.91 -4.62 9.94
CA PHE A 35 2.38 -5.59 10.92
C PHE A 35 2.54 -4.91 12.28
N PRO A 36 1.46 -4.72 13.07
CA PRO A 36 1.50 -3.94 14.31
C PRO A 36 2.33 -4.59 15.42
N ASN A 37 2.61 -5.90 15.30
CA ASN A 37 3.44 -6.64 16.24
C ASN A 37 4.93 -6.61 15.88
N LEU A 38 5.30 -6.00 14.74
CA LEU A 38 6.69 -5.85 14.30
C LEU A 38 7.08 -4.38 14.41
N ASN A 39 8.26 -4.11 14.94
CA ASN A 39 8.84 -2.79 14.93
C ASN A 39 9.49 -2.53 13.57
N SER A 40 8.98 -1.56 12.80
CA SER A 40 9.48 -1.31 11.44
C SER A 40 10.96 -0.94 11.34
N ALA A 41 11.60 -0.49 12.43
CA ALA A 41 13.02 -0.15 12.45
C ALA A 41 13.91 -1.32 12.94
N GLU A 42 13.39 -2.19 13.81
CA GLU A 42 14.15 -3.31 14.38
C GLU A 42 13.91 -4.61 13.60
N ASP A 43 12.71 -4.78 13.05
CA ASP A 43 12.25 -5.95 12.29
C ASP A 43 12.16 -5.66 10.78
N GLU A 44 12.92 -4.67 10.28
CA GLU A 44 12.87 -4.24 8.87
C GLU A 44 13.06 -5.43 7.90
N ASP A 45 14.02 -6.31 8.19
CA ASP A 45 14.30 -7.49 7.36
C ASP A 45 13.10 -8.46 7.27
N GLU A 46 12.39 -8.68 8.38
CA GLU A 46 11.22 -9.55 8.42
C GLU A 46 10.03 -8.90 7.70
N VAL A 47 9.83 -7.59 7.88
CA VAL A 47 8.81 -6.83 7.14
C VAL A 47 9.09 -6.91 5.64
N GLN A 48 10.32 -6.66 5.21
CA GLN A 48 10.73 -6.77 3.82
C GLN A 48 10.61 -8.20 3.27
N ARG A 49 10.91 -9.23 4.07
CA ARG A 49 10.73 -10.63 3.70
C ARG A 49 9.27 -10.92 3.43
N ARG A 50 8.36 -10.53 4.34
CA ARG A 50 6.92 -10.75 4.16
C ARG A 50 6.37 -10.10 2.90
N PHE A 51 6.75 -8.86 2.63
CA PHE A 51 6.33 -8.19 1.40
C PHE A 51 6.91 -8.84 0.13
N ARG A 52 8.15 -9.34 0.18
CA ARG A 52 8.76 -10.09 -0.93
C ARG A 52 8.07 -11.44 -1.19
N GLU A 53 7.74 -12.16 -0.13
CA GLU A 53 7.04 -13.46 -0.20
C GLU A 53 5.51 -13.32 -0.35
N CYS A 54 5.00 -12.09 -0.52
CA CYS A 54 3.57 -11.79 -0.62
C CYS A 54 2.75 -12.25 0.61
N GLU A 55 3.38 -12.39 1.78
CA GLU A 55 2.76 -12.65 3.08
C GLU A 55 2.14 -11.36 3.65
N PHE A 56 1.15 -10.82 2.94
CA PHE A 56 0.47 -9.60 3.34
C PHE A 56 -0.41 -9.82 4.59
N PRO A 57 -0.70 -8.75 5.36
CA PRO A 57 -1.76 -8.80 6.37
C PRO A 57 -3.11 -9.18 5.76
N PRO A 58 -4.13 -9.54 6.56
CA PRO A 58 -5.47 -9.84 6.06
C PRO A 58 -6.03 -8.66 5.24
N LEU A 59 -6.25 -8.89 3.94
CA LEU A 59 -6.78 -7.87 3.03
C LEU A 59 -8.24 -8.13 2.66
N GLU A 60 -8.70 -9.37 2.81
CA GLU A 60 -10.05 -9.82 2.48
C GLU A 60 -11.10 -9.20 3.39
N THR A 61 -10.69 -8.76 4.58
CA THR A 61 -11.56 -8.20 5.62
C THR A 61 -11.68 -6.68 5.57
N ILE A 62 -10.89 -6.00 4.73
CA ILE A 62 -10.91 -4.54 4.65
C ILE A 62 -11.50 -4.06 3.31
N PRO A 63 -12.27 -2.96 3.32
CA PRO A 63 -12.56 -2.22 2.10
C PRO A 63 -11.25 -1.94 1.34
N ALA A 64 -11.30 -2.06 0.02
CA ALA A 64 -10.19 -1.83 -0.90
C ALA A 64 -8.98 -2.76 -0.74
N GLY A 65 -9.12 -3.89 -0.05
CA GLY A 65 -8.05 -4.87 0.08
C GLY A 65 -7.49 -5.36 -1.26
N SER A 66 -8.34 -5.51 -2.29
CA SER A 66 -7.89 -5.84 -3.65
C SER A 66 -7.01 -4.75 -4.27
N VAL A 67 -7.32 -3.47 -4.01
CA VAL A 67 -6.53 -2.32 -4.48
C VAL A 67 -5.19 -2.27 -3.73
N VAL A 68 -5.21 -2.40 -2.41
CA VAL A 68 -4.00 -2.46 -1.58
C VAL A 68 -3.07 -3.58 -2.05
N ARG A 69 -3.62 -4.77 -2.33
CA ARG A 69 -2.86 -5.90 -2.86
C ARG A 69 -2.18 -5.57 -4.18
N LYS A 70 -2.91 -4.99 -5.14
CA LYS A 70 -2.36 -4.58 -6.46
C LYS A 70 -1.22 -3.58 -6.28
N CYS A 71 -1.41 -2.58 -5.42
CA CYS A 71 -0.38 -1.59 -5.10
C CYS A 71 0.91 -2.23 -4.56
N TRP A 72 0.81 -3.18 -3.63
CA TRP A 72 1.96 -3.85 -3.03
C TRP A 72 2.66 -4.86 -3.94
N MET A 73 1.91 -5.55 -4.81
CA MET A 73 2.51 -6.44 -5.81
C MET A 73 3.34 -5.67 -6.85
N GLY A 74 3.09 -4.35 -6.99
CA GLY A 74 3.76 -3.54 -8.00
C GLY A 74 3.37 -3.97 -9.41
N ASP A 75 2.15 -4.50 -9.55
CA ASP A 75 1.58 -4.86 -10.84
C ASP A 75 1.58 -3.62 -11.75
N ASN A 76 1.70 -3.80 -13.07
CA ASN A 76 1.87 -2.70 -14.06
C ASN A 76 0.68 -1.72 -14.15
N SER A 77 -0.25 -1.78 -13.21
CA SER A 77 -1.38 -0.87 -13.10
C SER A 77 -0.91 0.56 -12.96
N THR A 78 -1.47 1.42 -13.80
CA THR A 78 -1.28 2.86 -13.67
C THR A 78 -2.04 3.39 -12.46
N VAL A 79 -1.60 4.51 -11.87
CA VAL A 79 -2.34 5.20 -10.81
C VAL A 79 -3.79 5.48 -11.25
N SER A 80 -4.00 5.76 -12.53
CA SER A 80 -5.34 5.93 -13.12
C SER A 80 -6.23 4.70 -12.98
N GLU A 81 -5.70 3.50 -13.19
CA GLU A 81 -6.45 2.24 -13.00
C GLU A 81 -6.80 2.02 -11.52
N ILE A 82 -5.88 2.32 -10.61
CA ILE A 82 -6.16 2.27 -9.16
C ILE A 82 -7.27 3.27 -8.81
N MET A 83 -7.21 4.47 -9.36
CA MET A 83 -8.24 5.50 -9.13
C MET A 83 -9.61 5.07 -9.67
N GLU A 84 -9.65 4.39 -10.83
CA GLU A 84 -10.89 3.79 -11.33
C GLU A 84 -11.41 2.67 -10.42
N ASP A 85 -10.53 1.81 -9.93
CA ASP A 85 -10.92 0.75 -8.99
C ASP A 85 -11.47 1.35 -7.69
N ILE A 86 -10.82 2.37 -7.12
CA ILE A 86 -11.30 3.09 -5.93
C ILE A 86 -12.65 3.75 -6.21
N ARG A 87 -12.83 4.41 -7.36
CA ARG A 87 -14.12 5.03 -7.73
C ARG A 87 -15.24 4.00 -7.83
N ARG A 88 -15.00 2.87 -8.50
CA ARG A 88 -15.98 1.76 -8.61
C ARG A 88 -16.39 1.22 -7.25
N MET A 89 -15.45 1.16 -6.30
CA MET A 89 -15.72 0.75 -4.93
C MET A 89 -16.58 1.75 -4.16
N VAL A 90 -16.27 3.04 -4.25
CA VAL A 90 -17.07 4.11 -3.63
C VAL A 90 -18.48 4.14 -4.22
N ASP A 91 -18.60 4.03 -5.54
CA ASP A 91 -19.90 4.02 -6.24
C ASP A 91 -20.77 2.81 -5.84
N HIS A 92 -20.18 1.64 -5.60
CA HIS A 92 -20.92 0.49 -5.07
C HIS A 92 -21.40 0.72 -3.63
N ASN A 93 -20.56 1.31 -2.78
CA ASN A 93 -20.94 1.61 -1.40
C ASN A 93 -22.01 2.71 -1.31
N LEU A 94 -22.05 3.66 -2.26
CA LEU A 94 -23.06 4.72 -2.33
C LEU A 94 -24.39 4.28 -2.94
N ARG A 95 -24.44 3.15 -3.66
CA ARG A 95 -25.69 2.60 -4.24
C ARG A 95 -26.53 1.79 -3.24
N CYS A 96 -25.99 1.51 -2.06
CA CYS A 96 -26.69 0.81 -0.98
C CYS A 96 -27.31 1.75 0.07
N PHE A 97 -27.34 3.06 -0.19
CA PHE A 97 -28.04 4.08 0.61
C PHE A 97 -29.16 4.73 -0.21
#